data_AF-A0A519Z5X6-F1
#
_entry.id   AF-A0A519Z5X6-F1
#
_cell.length_a   1.000
_cell.length_b   1.000
_cell.length_c   1.000
_cell.angle_alpha   90.00
_cell.angle_beta   90.00
_cell.angle_gamma   90.00
#
_symmetry.space_group_name_H-M   'P 1'
#
loop_
_entity.id
_entity.type
_entity.pdbx_description
1 polymer ?
#
loop_
_entity_poly.entity_id
_entity_poly.type
_entity_poly.pdbx_seq_one_letter_code
_entity_poly.pdbx_strand_id
1 'polypeptide(L)'
;MIATAARRHQWWVLAAIVLVSVGGSELVSWWGQERNAAAVRQHVQPGDITMYTTQSCPYCVKARDWLKSHQVPWQECDVERNAACRQTYEAQGAPGTPLMHVKGRWGLGFNAEWLSRAIEMPSLNSPKTNPGGPDRPALHAPPPPHPN
;
A
#
# COMPACT_ATOMS: atom_id res chain seq x y z
N MET A 1 -3.95 -29.70 55.59
CA MET A 1 -3.98 -28.24 55.30
C MET A 1 -2.97 -27.86 54.20
N ILE A 2 -3.06 -28.40 52.97
CA ILE A 2 -2.14 -28.00 51.87
C ILE A 2 -2.87 -28.17 50.51
N ALA A 3 -3.69 -27.20 50.09
CA ALA A 3 -4.30 -27.21 48.74
C ALA A 3 -4.68 -25.82 48.19
N THR A 4 -4.06 -24.75 48.70
CA THR A 4 -4.31 -23.37 48.21
C THR A 4 -3.15 -22.77 47.44
N ALA A 5 -1.93 -23.33 47.49
CA ALA A 5 -0.74 -22.74 46.86
C ALA A 5 -0.71 -22.82 45.32
N ALA A 6 -1.11 -23.95 44.74
CA ALA A 6 -1.08 -24.13 43.29
C ALA A 6 -2.18 -23.33 42.56
N ARG A 7 -3.34 -23.11 43.20
CA ARG A 7 -4.48 -22.39 42.61
C ARG A 7 -4.24 -20.88 42.46
N ARG A 8 -3.43 -20.28 43.34
CA ARG A 8 -3.07 -18.85 43.26
C ARG A 8 -2.21 -18.58 42.03
N HIS A 9 -1.16 -19.39 41.82
CA HIS A 9 -0.23 -19.22 40.69
C HIS A 9 -0.92 -19.41 39.34
N GLN A 10 -1.82 -20.40 39.24
CA GLN A 10 -2.62 -20.63 38.04
C GLN A 10 -3.48 -19.40 37.68
N TRP A 11 -4.12 -18.78 38.68
CA TRP A 11 -4.95 -17.59 38.47
C TRP A 11 -4.14 -16.35 38.07
N TRP A 12 -2.95 -16.15 38.64
CA TRP A 12 -2.06 -15.07 38.25
C TRP A 12 -1.54 -15.22 36.81
N VAL A 13 -1.19 -16.43 36.39
CA VAL A 13 -0.77 -16.70 35.00
C VAL A 13 -1.93 -16.48 34.03
N LEU A 14 -3.14 -16.95 34.35
CA LEU A 14 -4.32 -16.72 33.51
C LEU A 14 -4.67 -15.23 33.43
N ALA A 15 -4.60 -14.50 34.54
CA ALA A 15 -4.82 -13.05 34.55
C ALA A 15 -3.76 -12.31 33.71
N ALA A 16 -2.50 -12.71 33.78
CA ALA A 16 -1.44 -12.15 32.95
C ALA A 16 -1.65 -12.46 31.45
N ILE A 17 -2.03 -13.68 31.10
CA ILE A 17 -2.34 -14.07 29.72
C ILE A 17 -3.53 -13.26 29.17
N VAL A 18 -4.59 -13.08 29.96
CA VAL A 18 -5.76 -12.28 29.58
C VAL A 18 -5.40 -10.80 29.44
N LEU A 19 -4.56 -10.26 30.32
CA LEU A 19 -4.06 -8.88 30.20
C LEU A 19 -3.21 -8.67 28.94
N VAL A 20 -2.37 -9.64 28.56
CA VAL A 20 -1.57 -9.58 27.33
C VAL A 20 -2.44 -9.78 26.08
N SER A 21 -3.44 -10.65 26.10
CA SER A 21 -4.30 -10.88 24.93
C SER A 21 -5.29 -9.74 24.71
N VAL A 22 -5.91 -9.23 25.77
CA VAL A 22 -6.85 -8.09 25.70
C VAL A 22 -6.10 -6.78 25.47
N GLY A 23 -5.02 -6.51 26.22
CA GLY A 23 -4.21 -5.29 26.07
C GLY A 23 -3.30 -5.29 24.83
N GLY A 24 -2.87 -6.45 24.34
CA GLY A 24 -2.01 -6.54 23.15
C GLY A 24 -2.76 -6.31 21.84
N SER A 25 -4.07 -6.52 21.81
CA SER A 25 -4.87 -6.41 20.57
C SER A 25 -4.90 -5.00 19.98
N GLU A 26 -4.93 -3.95 20.82
CA GLU A 26 -4.92 -2.56 20.36
C GLU A 26 -3.53 -2.14 19.83
N LEU A 27 -2.45 -2.59 20.49
CA LEU A 27 -1.06 -2.36 20.09
C LEU A 27 -0.68 -3.04 18.77
N VAL A 28 -1.22 -4.22 18.50
CA VAL A 28 -0.96 -4.98 17.25
C VAL A 28 -1.54 -4.28 16.02
N SER A 29 -2.71 -3.65 16.16
CA SER A 29 -3.38 -2.96 15.06
C SER A 29 -2.66 -1.65 14.68
N TRP A 30 -2.12 -0.95 15.67
CA TRP A 30 -1.27 0.22 15.51
C TRP A 30 -0.05 -0.13 14.64
N TRP A 31 0.72 -1.17 15.00
CA TRP A 31 1.89 -1.64 14.23
C TRP A 31 1.56 -2.02 12.78
N GLY A 32 0.32 -2.43 12.50
CA GLY A 32 -0.14 -2.72 11.14
C GLY A 32 -0.09 -1.49 10.22
N GLN A 33 -0.53 -0.33 10.71
CA GLN A 33 -0.59 0.89 9.90
C GLN A 33 0.80 1.51 9.72
N GLU A 34 1.65 1.51 10.76
CA GLU A 34 3.02 2.03 10.60
C GLU A 34 3.83 1.23 9.56
N ARG A 35 3.65 -0.10 9.48
CA ARG A 35 4.39 -0.93 8.50
C ARG A 35 4.09 -0.51 7.06
N ASN A 36 2.82 -0.34 6.72
CA ASN A 36 2.43 0.08 5.37
C ASN A 36 2.93 1.49 5.05
N ALA A 37 2.79 2.42 6.00
CA ALA A 37 3.28 3.79 5.84
C ALA A 37 4.81 3.86 5.67
N ALA A 38 5.56 3.04 6.41
CA ALA A 38 7.01 2.94 6.27
C ALA A 38 7.40 2.43 4.88
N ALA A 39 6.77 1.36 4.41
CA ALA A 39 7.02 0.79 3.08
C ALA A 39 6.76 1.80 1.95
N VAL A 40 5.64 2.54 2.06
CA VAL A 40 5.29 3.62 1.13
C VAL A 40 6.36 4.70 1.13
N ARG A 41 6.72 5.25 2.28
CA ARG A 41 7.69 6.37 2.40
C ARG A 41 9.07 6.04 1.81
N GLN A 42 9.50 4.78 1.90
CA GLN A 42 10.80 4.37 1.39
C GLN A 42 10.89 4.38 -0.15
N HIS A 43 9.76 4.21 -0.84
CA HIS A 43 9.72 3.95 -2.28
C HIS A 43 8.89 4.97 -3.08
N VAL A 44 8.20 5.88 -2.39
CA VAL A 44 7.38 6.93 -2.99
C VAL A 44 8.23 8.13 -3.41
N GLN A 45 8.01 8.59 -4.62
CA GLN A 45 8.55 9.83 -5.15
C GLN A 45 7.42 10.83 -5.43
N PRO A 46 7.69 12.14 -5.43
CA PRO A 46 6.71 13.13 -5.86
C PRO A 46 6.18 12.81 -7.26
N GLY A 47 4.85 12.69 -7.39
CA GLY A 47 4.18 12.33 -8.65
C GLY A 47 3.87 10.85 -8.84
N ASP A 48 4.33 9.97 -7.94
CA ASP A 48 3.97 8.54 -8.00
C ASP A 48 2.49 8.29 -7.69
N ILE A 49 1.87 9.17 -6.89
CA ILE A 49 0.49 9.03 -6.42
C ILE A 49 -0.31 10.24 -6.88
N THR A 50 -1.38 9.99 -7.62
CA THR A 50 -2.46 10.96 -7.85
C THR A 50 -3.75 10.40 -7.29
N MET A 51 -4.44 11.19 -6.47
CA MET A 51 -5.75 10.86 -5.92
C MET A 51 -6.81 11.74 -6.59
N TYR A 52 -7.75 11.11 -7.29
CA TYR A 52 -8.90 11.79 -7.89
C TYR A 52 -10.02 11.90 -6.85
N THR A 53 -10.52 13.11 -6.64
CA THR A 53 -11.45 13.44 -5.56
C THR A 53 -12.63 14.26 -6.06
N THR A 54 -13.66 14.37 -5.21
CA THR A 54 -14.77 15.34 -5.33
C THR A 54 -14.84 16.17 -4.05
N GLN A 55 -15.50 17.32 -4.05
CA GLN A 55 -15.53 18.22 -2.88
C GLN A 55 -16.24 17.60 -1.68
N SER A 56 -17.29 16.81 -1.93
CA SER A 56 -18.17 16.23 -0.89
C SER A 56 -17.91 14.75 -0.66
N CYS A 57 -16.64 14.35 -0.58
CA CYS A 57 -16.23 12.94 -0.44
C CYS A 57 -15.59 12.66 0.92
N PRO A 58 -16.30 12.03 1.88
CA PRO A 58 -15.74 11.72 3.20
C PRO A 58 -14.60 10.70 3.14
N TYR A 59 -14.60 9.78 2.16
CA TYR A 59 -13.52 8.82 1.98
C TYR A 59 -12.24 9.47 1.45
N CYS A 60 -12.36 10.55 0.66
CA CYS A 60 -11.25 11.34 0.16
C CYS A 60 -10.59 12.10 1.31
N VAL A 61 -11.39 12.61 2.26
CA VAL A 61 -10.88 13.22 3.51
C VAL A 61 -10.08 12.19 4.31
N LYS A 62 -10.62 10.99 4.53
CA LYS A 62 -9.91 9.91 5.23
C LYS A 62 -8.57 9.55 4.58
N ALA A 63 -8.56 9.44 3.25
CA ALA A 63 -7.34 9.18 2.48
C ALA A 63 -6.30 10.29 2.66
N ARG A 64 -6.75 11.56 2.57
CA ARG A 64 -5.92 12.74 2.78
C ARG A 64 -5.32 12.75 4.18
N ASP A 65 -6.11 12.48 5.20
CA ASP A 65 -5.66 12.49 6.59
C ASP A 65 -4.60 11.42 6.82
N TRP A 66 -4.78 10.22 6.27
CA TRP A 66 -3.78 9.16 6.33
C TRP A 66 -2.48 9.53 5.61
N LEU A 67 -2.57 10.05 4.38
CA LEU A 67 -1.39 10.44 3.60
C LEU A 67 -0.62 11.57 4.29
N LYS A 68 -1.34 12.55 4.87
CA LYS A 68 -0.76 13.65 5.66
C LYS A 68 -0.09 13.14 6.93
N SER A 69 -0.78 12.37 7.75
CA SER A 69 -0.25 11.91 9.05
C SER A 69 0.99 11.05 8.90
N HIS A 70 1.11 10.34 7.76
CA HIS A 70 2.25 9.49 7.44
C HIS A 70 3.28 10.16 6.52
N GLN A 71 3.17 11.47 6.25
CA GLN A 71 4.13 12.24 5.44
C GLN A 71 4.38 11.62 4.06
N VAL A 72 3.35 11.03 3.46
CA VAL A 72 3.40 10.49 2.11
C VAL A 72 3.14 11.63 1.12
N PRO A 73 3.97 11.89 0.10
CA PRO A 73 3.67 12.86 -0.93
C PRO A 73 2.64 12.30 -1.93
N TRP A 74 1.61 13.10 -2.26
CA TRP A 74 0.65 12.79 -3.32
C TRP A 74 0.18 14.07 -4.03
N GLN A 75 -0.41 13.90 -5.21
CA GLN A 75 -1.13 14.96 -5.91
C GLN A 75 -2.63 14.72 -5.78
N GLU A 76 -3.39 15.79 -5.56
CA GLU A 76 -4.85 15.72 -5.52
C GLU A 76 -5.45 16.33 -6.80
N CYS A 77 -6.37 15.60 -7.43
CA CYS A 77 -7.02 15.96 -8.68
C CYS A 77 -8.54 16.05 -8.46
N ASP A 78 -9.05 17.24 -8.19
CA ASP A 78 -10.49 17.47 -7.98
C ASP A 78 -11.22 17.44 -9.34
N VAL A 79 -12.06 16.41 -9.54
CA VAL A 79 -12.78 16.18 -10.81
C VAL A 79 -13.96 17.14 -11.02
N GLU A 80 -14.41 17.84 -9.98
CA GLU A 80 -15.47 18.84 -10.10
C GLU A 80 -14.89 20.19 -10.53
N ARG A 81 -13.66 20.48 -10.13
CA ARG A 81 -13.00 21.77 -10.39
C ARG A 81 -12.01 21.76 -11.55
N ASN A 82 -11.50 20.60 -11.95
CA ASN A 82 -10.50 20.48 -13.01
C ASN A 82 -11.00 19.57 -14.15
N ALA A 83 -11.15 20.15 -15.34
CA ALA A 83 -11.64 19.43 -16.51
C ALA A 83 -10.72 18.30 -16.99
N ALA A 84 -9.39 18.46 -16.86
CA ALA A 84 -8.43 17.40 -17.21
C ALA A 84 -8.48 16.23 -16.21
N CYS A 85 -8.65 16.54 -14.92
CA CYS A 85 -8.90 15.52 -13.89
C CYS A 85 -10.18 14.75 -14.19
N ARG A 86 -11.27 15.48 -14.50
CA ARG A 86 -12.57 14.90 -14.86
C ARG A 86 -12.47 13.95 -16.05
N GLN A 87 -11.86 14.41 -17.15
CA GLN A 87 -11.69 13.59 -18.35
C GLN A 87 -10.93 12.29 -18.06
N THR A 88 -9.86 12.38 -17.27
CA THR A 88 -9.04 11.20 -16.95
C THR A 88 -9.80 10.24 -16.03
N TYR A 89 -10.54 10.77 -15.05
CA TYR A 89 -11.39 10.00 -14.15
C TYR A 89 -12.53 9.28 -14.89
N GLU A 90 -13.25 9.99 -15.76
CA GLU A 90 -14.34 9.45 -16.57
C GLU A 90 -13.84 8.34 -17.52
N ALA A 91 -12.63 8.50 -18.09
CA ALA A 91 -12.02 7.48 -18.92
C ALA A 91 -11.72 6.17 -18.18
N GLN A 92 -11.61 6.19 -16.84
CA GLN A 92 -11.47 4.97 -16.03
C GLN A 92 -12.80 4.25 -15.80
N GLY A 93 -13.95 4.92 -16.01
CA GLY A 93 -15.27 4.35 -15.74
C GLY A 93 -15.50 3.98 -14.26
N ALA A 94 -14.76 4.60 -13.33
CA ALA A 94 -14.85 4.29 -11.91
C ALA A 94 -16.20 4.72 -11.31
N PRO A 95 -16.82 3.92 -10.43
CA PRO A 95 -18.13 4.21 -9.86
C PRO A 95 -18.10 5.23 -8.71
N GLY A 96 -16.94 5.74 -8.31
CA GLY A 96 -16.83 6.68 -7.20
C GLY A 96 -15.41 7.14 -6.86
N THR A 97 -15.32 7.93 -5.80
CA THR A 97 -14.08 8.52 -5.28
C THR A 97 -13.79 8.07 -3.83
N PRO A 98 -12.51 8.13 -3.37
CA PRO A 98 -11.32 8.49 -4.13
C PRO A 98 -10.94 7.40 -5.15
N LEU A 99 -10.42 7.81 -6.30
CA LEU A 99 -9.78 6.90 -7.25
C LEU A 99 -8.28 7.15 -7.23
N MET A 100 -7.50 6.11 -6.92
CA MET A 100 -6.06 6.18 -6.75
C MET A 100 -5.37 5.79 -8.05
N HIS A 101 -4.45 6.64 -8.51
CA HIS A 101 -3.52 6.33 -9.58
C HIS A 101 -2.10 6.30 -9.01
N VAL A 102 -1.48 5.11 -9.04
CA VAL A 102 -0.19 4.85 -8.38
C VAL A 102 0.75 4.14 -9.35
N LYS A 103 1.81 4.82 -9.80
CA LYS A 103 2.82 4.28 -10.74
C LYS A 103 2.22 3.57 -11.98
N GLY A 104 1.14 4.13 -12.54
CA GLY A 104 0.44 3.55 -13.70
C GLY A 104 -0.68 2.56 -13.35
N ARG A 105 -0.97 2.34 -12.07
CA ARG A 105 -2.01 1.41 -11.59
C ARG A 105 -3.19 2.16 -11.02
N TRP A 106 -4.38 1.62 -11.21
CA TRP A 106 -5.63 2.21 -10.73
C TRP A 106 -6.22 1.38 -9.58
N GLY A 107 -6.74 2.06 -8.56
CA GLY A 107 -7.40 1.44 -7.41
C GLY A 107 -8.56 2.30 -6.91
N LEU A 108 -9.75 1.72 -6.78
CA LEU A 108 -10.91 2.40 -6.23
C LEU A 108 -10.86 2.41 -4.69
N GLY A 109 -11.13 3.57 -4.10
CA GLY A 109 -11.06 3.78 -2.66
C GLY A 109 -9.63 3.93 -2.15
N PHE A 110 -9.50 4.12 -0.84
CA PHE A 110 -8.21 4.21 -0.17
C PHE A 110 -7.93 2.95 0.66
N ASN A 111 -6.79 2.30 0.39
CA ASN A 111 -6.30 1.14 1.15
C ASN A 111 -4.77 1.22 1.27
N ALA A 112 -4.26 1.32 2.50
CA ALA A 112 -2.84 1.49 2.77
C ALA A 112 -1.98 0.28 2.37
N GLU A 113 -2.51 -0.94 2.47
CA GLU A 113 -1.81 -2.18 2.11
C GLU A 113 -1.75 -2.37 0.58
N TRP A 114 -2.80 -1.97 -0.14
CA TRP A 114 -2.74 -1.91 -1.59
C TRP A 114 -1.76 -0.84 -2.05
N LEU A 115 -1.76 0.33 -1.40
CA LEU A 115 -0.87 1.44 -1.73
C LEU A 115 0.61 1.05 -1.53
N SER A 116 0.97 0.40 -0.42
CA SER A 116 2.35 -0.07 -0.17
C SER A 116 2.82 -1.01 -1.28
N ARG A 117 2.01 -2.03 -1.60
CA ARG A 117 2.32 -2.98 -2.69
C ARG A 117 2.42 -2.30 -4.05
N ALA A 118 1.53 -1.37 -4.36
CA ALA A 118 1.55 -0.65 -5.64
C ALA A 118 2.81 0.21 -5.79
N ILE A 119 3.32 0.80 -4.70
CA ILE A 119 4.51 1.66 -4.76
C ILE A 119 5.80 0.85 -4.91
N GLU A 120 5.89 -0.34 -4.33
CA GLU A 120 7.07 -1.21 -4.44
C GLU A 120 7.31 -1.74 -5.85
N MET A 121 6.24 -1.90 -6.64
CA MET A 121 6.35 -2.45 -7.98
C MET A 121 6.93 -1.42 -8.98
N PRO A 122 7.75 -1.87 -9.97
CA PRO A 122 8.26 -1.02 -11.04
C PRO A 122 7.14 -0.27 -11.77
N SER A 123 7.35 0.99 -12.17
CA SER A 123 6.29 1.75 -12.82
C SER A 123 5.89 1.13 -14.17
N LEU A 124 4.59 1.05 -14.46
CA LEU A 124 4.10 0.44 -15.70
C LEU A 124 4.42 1.27 -16.94
N ASN A 125 4.72 2.55 -16.74
CA ASN A 125 5.06 3.49 -17.80
C ASN A 125 6.59 3.67 -17.96
N SER A 126 7.39 2.92 -17.20
CA SER A 126 8.85 2.88 -17.42
C SER A 126 9.12 2.23 -18.78
N PRO A 127 9.91 2.86 -19.66
CA PRO A 127 10.48 2.16 -20.80
C PRO A 127 11.14 0.89 -20.27
N LYS A 128 10.78 -0.27 -20.82
CA LYS A 128 11.57 -1.49 -20.61
C LYS A 128 12.94 -1.18 -21.22
N THR A 129 13.86 -0.57 -20.48
CA THR A 129 15.27 -0.63 -20.84
C THR A 129 15.59 -2.12 -20.88
N ASN A 130 15.94 -2.58 -22.08
CA ASN A 130 16.30 -3.94 -22.43
C ASN A 130 16.91 -4.71 -21.24
N PRO A 131 16.58 -6.00 -21.01
CA PRO A 131 17.26 -6.81 -19.99
C PRO A 131 18.75 -7.10 -20.29
N GLY A 132 19.39 -6.33 -21.18
CA GLY A 132 20.83 -6.33 -21.43
C GLY A 132 21.51 -5.15 -20.74
N GLY A 133 21.67 -5.23 -19.42
CA GLY A 133 22.73 -4.50 -18.72
C GLY A 133 24.10 -5.14 -19.04
N PRO A 134 25.21 -4.40 -18.94
CA PRO A 134 26.55 -4.85 -19.36
C PRO A 134 27.10 -6.07 -18.60
N ASP A 135 26.44 -6.52 -17.54
CA ASP A 135 26.93 -7.59 -16.64
C ASP A 135 26.23 -8.95 -16.80
N ARG A 136 25.51 -9.20 -17.90
CA ARG A 136 25.00 -10.55 -18.20
C ARG A 136 25.90 -11.24 -19.24
N PRO A 137 26.65 -12.30 -18.90
CA PRO A 137 27.22 -13.17 -19.92
C PRO A 137 26.07 -13.70 -20.77
N ALA A 138 26.21 -13.53 -22.09
CA ALA A 138 25.22 -13.94 -23.07
C ALA A 138 24.83 -15.41 -22.81
N LEU A 139 23.56 -15.65 -22.48
CA LEU A 139 23.02 -16.99 -22.60
C LEU A 139 23.18 -17.39 -24.06
N HIS A 140 23.89 -18.50 -24.27
CA HIS A 140 24.20 -19.05 -25.57
C HIS A 140 22.91 -19.18 -26.41
N ALA A 141 22.92 -18.62 -27.61
CA ALA A 141 21.91 -18.94 -28.60
C ALA A 141 21.97 -20.46 -28.90
N PRO A 142 20.83 -21.13 -29.12
CA PRO A 142 20.84 -22.52 -29.54
C PRO A 142 21.58 -22.68 -30.88
N PRO A 143 22.34 -23.76 -31.09
CA PRO A 143 23.04 -24.00 -32.35
C PRO A 143 22.04 -24.08 -33.52
N PRO A 144 22.44 -23.66 -34.74
CA PRO A 144 21.59 -23.75 -35.91
C PRO A 144 21.23 -25.22 -36.19
N PRO A 145 20.02 -25.49 -36.72
CA PRO A 145 19.65 -26.86 -37.08
C PRO A 145 20.59 -27.41 -38.15
N HIS A 146 21.00 -28.67 -37.98
CA HIS A 146 21.81 -29.39 -38.95
C HIS A 146 21.00 -29.64 -40.24
N PRO A 147 21.61 -29.48 -41.43
CA PRO A 147 20.94 -29.82 -42.68
C PRO A 147 20.83 -31.35 -42.82
N ASN A 148 19.67 -31.81 -43.30
CA ASN A 148 19.53 -33.09 -43.98
C ASN A 148 19.52 -32.83 -45.49
#